data_AF-A0A3R6G0K2-F1
#
_entry.id   AF-A0A3R6G0K2-F1
#
_cell.length_a   1.000
_cell.length_b   1.000
_cell.length_c   1.000
_cell.angle_alpha   90.00
_cell.angle_beta   90.00
_cell.angle_gamma   90.00
#
_symmetry.space_group_name_H-M   'P 1'
#
loop_
_entity.id
_entity.type
_entity.pdbx_description
1 polymer ?
#
loop_
_entity_poly.entity_id
_entity_poly.type
_entity_poly.pdbx_seq_one_letter_code
_entity_poly.pdbx_strand_id
1 'polypeptide(L)'
;MTTILRRERRVELAWEGLRLFDLFRWRTAHILLKGRFHGMKICSKEKAPGYTKVPVNADGYYFCEETFFRENVDYLWPIPQAERDVNKNLTQNSGY
;
A
#
# COMPACT_ATOMS: atom_id res chain seq x y z
N MET A 1 7.39 -17.16 14.81
CA MET A 1 7.01 -16.34 15.98
C MET A 1 6.74 -14.87 15.60
N THR A 2 7.65 -14.20 14.88
CA THR A 2 7.47 -12.79 14.45
C THR A 2 6.26 -12.56 13.53
N THR A 3 5.94 -13.51 12.65
CA THR A 3 4.78 -13.43 11.74
C THR A 3 3.44 -13.41 12.47
N ILE A 4 3.30 -14.21 13.54
CA ILE A 4 2.09 -14.27 14.37
C ILE A 4 1.90 -12.94 15.07
N LEU A 5 2.93 -12.41 15.74
CA LEU A 5 2.84 -11.10 16.40
C LEU A 5 2.48 -9.95 15.45
N ARG A 6 3.03 -9.94 14.23
CA ARG A 6 2.69 -8.95 13.20
C ARG A 6 1.25 -9.06 12.71
N ARG A 7 0.69 -10.28 12.70
CA ARG A 7 -0.70 -10.54 12.36
C ARG A 7 -1.63 -10.08 13.47
N GLU A 8 -1.36 -10.44 14.72
CA GLU A 8 -2.16 -9.99 15.87
C GLU A 8 -2.21 -8.46 15.93
N ARG A 9 -1.06 -7.78 15.87
CA ARG A 9 -1.01 -6.31 15.86
C ARG A 9 -1.81 -5.68 14.71
N ARG A 10 -1.85 -6.32 13.53
CA ARG A 10 -2.62 -5.82 12.38
C ARG A 10 -4.13 -5.90 12.62
N VAL A 11 -4.58 -6.96 13.29
CA VAL A 11 -5.99 -7.20 13.58
C VAL A 11 -6.45 -6.31 14.73
N GLU A 12 -5.73 -6.31 15.85
CA GLU A 12 -6.08 -5.57 17.05
C GLU A 12 -6.11 -4.05 16.82
N LEU A 13 -5.12 -3.51 16.10
CA LEU A 13 -4.97 -2.06 15.89
C LEU A 13 -5.40 -1.63 14.47
N ALA A 14 -6.34 -2.38 13.89
CA ALA A 14 -6.90 -2.04 12.58
C ALA A 14 -7.61 -0.69 12.67
N TRP A 15 -7.45 0.15 11.63
CA TRP A 15 -8.07 1.48 11.53
C TRP A 15 -7.58 2.55 12.52
N GLU A 16 -6.49 2.31 13.25
CA GLU A 16 -5.90 3.29 14.19
C GLU A 16 -4.72 4.10 13.60
N GLY A 17 -4.49 4.03 12.28
CA GLY A 17 -3.40 4.75 11.62
C GLY A 17 -1.99 4.16 11.83
N LEU A 18 -1.84 3.12 12.66
CA LEU A 18 -0.53 2.52 12.96
C LEU A 18 0.03 1.65 11.83
N ARG A 19 -0.83 1.19 10.92
CA ARG A 19 -0.46 0.22 9.89
C ARG A 19 0.63 0.75 8.95
N LEU A 20 0.58 2.03 8.59
CA LEU A 20 1.57 2.65 7.70
C LEU A 20 2.97 2.60 8.33
N PHE A 21 3.09 3.06 9.57
CA PHE A 21 4.35 3.07 10.30
C PHE A 21 4.91 1.66 10.55
N ASP A 22 4.03 0.68 10.79
CA ASP A 22 4.41 -0.73 10.91
C ASP A 22 5.02 -1.28 9.61
N LEU A 23 4.40 -0.99 8.46
CA LEU A 23 4.93 -1.40 7.15
C LEU A 23 6.26 -0.73 6.81
N PHE A 24 6.45 0.51 7.27
CA PHE A 24 7.65 1.30 7.02
C PHE A 24 8.83 0.78 7.86
N ARG A 25 8.64 0.68 9.18
CA ARG A 25 9.69 0.20 10.09
C ARG A 25 10.10 -1.26 9.85
N TRP A 26 9.17 -2.09 9.37
CA TRP A 26 9.47 -3.47 9.01
C TRP A 26 9.99 -3.63 7.58
N ARG A 27 10.05 -2.54 6.81
CA ARG A 27 10.48 -2.53 5.41
C ARG A 27 9.74 -3.54 4.54
N THR A 28 8.42 -3.66 4.73
CA THR A 28 7.55 -4.57 3.95
C THR A 28 6.53 -3.85 3.08
N ALA A 29 6.45 -2.52 3.17
CA ALA A 29 5.57 -1.69 2.34
C ALA A 29 5.72 -1.98 0.83
N HIS A 30 6.93 -2.07 0.28
CA HIS A 30 7.17 -2.35 -1.14
C HIS A 30 6.71 -3.75 -1.61
N ILE A 31 6.52 -4.68 -0.68
CA ILE A 31 6.01 -6.03 -0.96
C ILE A 31 4.48 -6.03 -0.91
N LEU A 32 3.91 -5.38 0.11
CA LEU A 32 2.47 -5.45 0.42
C LEU A 32 1.63 -4.36 -0.24
N LEU A 33 2.23 -3.21 -0.54
CA LEU A 33 1.60 -2.07 -1.22
C LEU A 33 1.98 -2.04 -2.71
N LYS A 34 2.33 -3.18 -3.28
CA LYS A 34 2.62 -3.35 -4.70
C LYS A 34 1.60 -4.32 -5.30
N GLY A 35 0.70 -3.78 -6.13
CA GLY A 35 -0.31 -4.54 -6.85
C GLY A 35 -1.73 -4.05 -6.60
N ARG A 36 -2.69 -4.93 -6.87
CA ARG A 36 -4.12 -4.61 -6.91
C ARG A 36 -4.77 -4.94 -5.56
N PHE A 37 -5.43 -3.95 -4.97
CA PHE A 37 -6.25 -4.13 -3.78
C PHE A 37 -7.68 -4.51 -4.14
N HIS A 38 -8.22 -5.40 -3.31
CA HIS A 38 -9.53 -6.00 -3.53
C HIS A 38 -10.46 -5.71 -2.37
N GLY A 39 -11.72 -5.46 -2.69
CA GLY A 39 -12.79 -5.18 -1.73
C GLY A 39 -13.68 -6.39 -1.48
N MET A 40 -14.99 -6.14 -1.36
CA MET A 40 -15.99 -7.18 -1.14
C MET A 40 -16.11 -8.14 -2.33
N LYS A 41 -16.61 -9.35 -2.06
CA LYS A 41 -16.97 -10.31 -3.11
C LYS A 41 -18.34 -9.94 -3.68
N ILE A 42 -18.38 -9.70 -4.99
CA ILE A 42 -19.60 -9.23 -5.70
C ILE A 42 -20.28 -10.38 -6.43
N CYS A 43 -19.51 -11.30 -7.00
CA CYS A 43 -20.05 -12.42 -7.76
C CYS A 43 -19.36 -13.75 -7.40
N SER A 44 -20.02 -14.85 -7.73
CA SER A 44 -19.40 -16.18 -7.71
C SER A 44 -18.36 -16.27 -8.81
N LYS A 45 -17.31 -17.08 -8.57
CA LYS A 45 -16.18 -17.29 -9.49
C LYS A 45 -16.60 -17.59 -10.93
N GLU A 46 -17.64 -18.41 -11.09
CA GLU A 46 -18.21 -18.78 -12.40
C GLU A 46 -18.76 -17.59 -13.20
N LYS A 47 -19.27 -16.57 -12.50
CA LYS A 47 -19.85 -15.36 -13.10
C LYS A 47 -18.86 -14.21 -13.21
N ALA A 48 -17.66 -14.34 -12.63
CA ALA A 48 -16.60 -13.33 -12.70
C ALA A 48 -16.21 -12.93 -14.13
N PRO A 49 -15.98 -13.85 -15.09
CA PRO A 49 -15.57 -13.46 -16.45
C PRO A 49 -16.65 -12.73 -17.25
N GLY A 50 -17.93 -12.90 -16.88
CA GLY A 50 -19.06 -12.24 -17.54
C GLY A 50 -19.56 -10.98 -16.82
N TYR A 51 -18.95 -10.60 -15.69
CA TYR A 51 -19.46 -9.53 -14.86
C TYR A 51 -18.96 -8.16 -15.37
N THR A 52 -19.89 -7.38 -15.93
CA THR A 52 -19.56 -6.12 -16.63
C THR A 52 -19.83 -4.85 -15.82
N LYS A 53 -20.57 -4.95 -14.70
CA LYS A 53 -20.99 -3.75 -13.95
C LYS A 53 -19.84 -3.06 -13.22
N VAL A 54 -18.88 -3.83 -12.70
CA VAL A 54 -17.67 -3.31 -12.05
C VAL A 54 -16.49 -4.24 -12.32
N PRO A 55 -15.24 -3.73 -12.36
CA PRO A 55 -14.07 -4.57 -12.51
C PRO A 55 -13.95 -5.54 -11.33
N VAL A 56 -13.90 -6.82 -11.63
CA VAL A 56 -13.72 -7.90 -10.66
C VAL A 56 -12.51 -8.76 -11.01
N ASN A 57 -11.85 -9.30 -9.98
CA ASN A 57 -10.82 -10.32 -10.18
C ASN A 57 -11.46 -11.67 -10.55
N ALA A 58 -10.66 -12.64 -10.99
CA ALA A 58 -11.07 -13.99 -11.39
C ALA A 58 -11.92 -14.71 -10.33
N ASP A 59 -11.74 -14.42 -9.04
CA ASP A 59 -12.53 -15.00 -7.94
C ASP A 59 -13.78 -14.19 -7.56
N GLY A 60 -14.09 -13.11 -8.29
CA GLY A 60 -15.29 -12.29 -8.12
C GLY A 60 -15.19 -11.16 -7.08
N TYR A 61 -13.97 -10.82 -6.67
CA TYR A 61 -13.71 -9.69 -5.75
C TYR A 61 -13.64 -8.37 -6.51
N TYR A 62 -14.26 -7.33 -5.95
CA TYR A 62 -14.18 -5.96 -6.47
C TYR A 62 -12.73 -5.46 -6.52
N PHE A 63 -12.35 -4.83 -7.63
CA PHE A 63 -11.10 -4.10 -7.73
C PHE A 63 -11.26 -2.69 -7.16
N CYS A 64 -10.50 -2.34 -6.12
CA CYS A 64 -10.55 -1.02 -5.50
C CYS A 64 -9.55 -0.06 -6.17
N GLU A 65 -8.27 -0.40 -6.10
CA GLU A 65 -7.18 0.44 -6.54
C GLU A 65 -5.94 -0.40 -6.85
N GLU A 66 -5.03 0.17 -7.65
CA GLU A 66 -3.72 -0.41 -7.92
C GLU A 66 -2.66 0.55 -7.38
N THR A 67 -1.75 0.01 -6.57
CA THR A 67 -0.67 0.78 -5.95
C THR A 67 0.67 0.26 -6.43
N PHE A 68 1.63 1.18 -6.55
CA PHE A 68 2.99 0.85 -6.95
C PHE A 68 3.99 1.49 -6.00
N PHE A 69 4.20 0.85 -4.84
CA PHE A 69 5.17 1.31 -3.87
C PHE A 69 6.60 0.90 -4.24
N ARG A 70 7.49 1.88 -4.39
CA ARG A 70 8.90 1.72 -4.78
C ARG A 70 9.79 1.58 -3.55
N GLU A 71 10.55 0.49 -3.47
CA GLU A 71 11.36 0.15 -2.29
C GLU A 71 12.42 1.20 -1.93
N ASN A 72 13.01 1.89 -2.90
CA ASN A 72 14.13 2.80 -2.63
C ASN A 72 13.74 4.28 -2.71
N VAL A 73 12.43 4.59 -2.76
CA VAL A 73 11.94 5.97 -2.92
C VAL A 73 10.84 6.28 -1.90
N ASP A 74 9.78 5.47 -1.86
CA ASP A 74 8.52 5.88 -1.22
C ASP A 74 8.49 5.67 0.32
N TYR A 75 9.59 5.18 0.92
CA TYR A 75 9.72 5.09 2.39
C TYR A 75 9.98 6.42 3.08
N LEU A 76 10.54 7.39 2.35
CA LEU A 76 10.79 8.74 2.85
C LEU A 76 9.96 9.69 2.03
N TRP A 77 9.33 10.67 2.67
CA TRP A 77 8.64 11.72 1.93
C TRP A 77 9.62 12.65 1.24
N PRO A 78 9.25 13.25 0.09
CA PRO A 78 10.08 14.25 -0.56
C PRO A 78 10.23 15.46 0.37
N ILE A 79 11.45 15.98 0.45
CA ILE A 79 11.69 17.27 1.09
C ILE A 79 11.02 18.35 0.22
N PRO A 80 10.17 19.23 0.77
CA PRO A 80 9.48 20.25 0.01
C PRO A 80 10.43 21.14 -0.79
N GLN A 81 10.09 21.40 -2.05
CA GLN A 81 10.96 22.18 -2.94
C GLN A 81 11.23 23.60 -2.42
N ALA A 82 10.22 24.24 -1.81
CA ALA A 82 10.37 25.57 -1.22
C ALA A 82 11.47 25.63 -0.14
N GLU A 83 11.57 24.61 0.72
CA GLU A 83 12.60 24.55 1.77
C GLU A 83 14.01 24.37 1.19
N ARG A 84 14.12 23.60 0.10
CA ARG A 84 15.37 23.42 -0.64
C ARG A 84 15.78 24.68 -1.40
N ASP A 85 14.80 25.44 -1.89
CA ASP A 85 15.06 26.70 -2.58
C ASP A 85 15.63 27.74 -1.61
N VAL A 86 15.15 27.76 -0.36
CA VAL A 86 15.66 28.59 0.74
C VAL A 86 17.03 28.13 1.23
N ASN A 87 17.22 26.84 1.51
CA ASN A 87 18.47 26.31 2.02
C ASN A 87 19.15 25.35 1.01
N LYS A 88 20.16 25.86 0.30
CA LYS A 88 20.91 25.10 -0.71
C LYS A 88 21.71 23.91 -0.15
N ASN A 89 21.90 23.85 1.17
CA ASN A 89 22.54 22.69 1.82
C ASN A 89 21.56 21.52 2.02
N LEU A 90 20.24 21.73 1.86
CA LEU A 90 19.23 20.67 1.92
C LEU A 90 19.17 19.94 0.57
N THR A 91 19.93 18.84 0.49
CA THR A 91 19.82 17.89 -0.62
C THR A 91 18.57 17.02 -0.48
N GLN A 92 18.08 16.47 -1.60
CA GLN A 92 16.89 15.63 -1.63
C GLN A 92 17.18 14.18 -1.20
N ASN A 93 16.17 13.49 -0.71
CA ASN A 93 16.19 12.05 -0.49
C ASN A 93 16.43 11.29 -1.81
N SER A 94 17.11 10.14 -1.74
CA SER A 94 17.41 9.33 -2.91
C SER A 94 16.14 8.92 -3.67
N GLY A 95 16.13 9.14 -4.99
CA GLY A 95 15.03 8.73 -5.88
C GLY A 95 13.93 9.76 -6.15
N TYR A 96 14.06 10.97 -5.60
CA TYR A 96 13.17 12.12 -5.83
C TYR A 96 13.82 13.23 -6.66
#